data_AF-A0ABC8R8P4-F1
#
_entry.id   AF-A0ABC8R8P4-F1
#
_cell.length_a   1.000
_cell.length_b   1.000
_cell.length_c   1.000
_cell.angle_alpha   90.00
_cell.angle_beta   90.00
_cell.angle_gamma   90.00
#
_symmetry.space_group_name_H-M   'P 1'
#
loop_
_entity.id
_entity.type
_entity.pdbx_description
1 polymer ?
#
loop_
_entity_poly.entity_id
_entity_poly.type
_entity_poly.pdbx_seq_one_letter_code
_entity_poly.pdbx_strand_id
1 'polypeptide(L)'
;MSDLAMYLEQIIREAHAHPAVNGIVLWASWKPIGCYEMCLTDNNFKNLPTGDVVDKIIWEWTHKGLSGITDVDGYFESSLFHGDYEVTVTHRDVLGGSSLAQSFKVTPTENSHKPLHVKVSA
;
A
#
# COMPACT_ATOMS: atom_id res chain seq x y z
N MET A 1 7.09 -17.49 -17.34
CA MET A 1 5.88 -17.22 -16.53
C MET A 1 4.82 -18.23 -16.95
N SER A 2 4.08 -18.85 -16.04
CA SER A 2 2.90 -19.63 -16.46
C SER A 2 1.84 -18.67 -17.01
N ASP A 3 1.05 -19.12 -18.00
CA ASP A 3 0.01 -18.28 -18.61
C ASP A 3 -0.95 -17.71 -17.54
N LEU A 4 -1.29 -18.51 -16.52
CA LEU A 4 -2.12 -18.09 -15.39
C LEU A 4 -1.52 -16.92 -14.59
N ALA A 5 -0.23 -16.93 -14.30
CA ALA A 5 0.42 -15.85 -13.55
C ALA A 5 0.45 -14.54 -14.36
N MET A 6 0.68 -14.65 -15.68
CA MET A 6 0.61 -13.51 -16.59
C MET A 6 -0.80 -12.89 -16.63
N TYR A 7 -1.83 -13.71 -16.82
CA TYR A 7 -3.21 -13.22 -16.84
C TYR A 7 -3.63 -12.63 -15.50
N LEU A 8 -3.23 -13.24 -14.38
CA LEU A 8 -3.49 -12.69 -13.06
C LEU A 8 -2.91 -11.28 -12.90
N GLU A 9 -1.66 -11.07 -13.32
CA GLU A 9 -1.01 -9.76 -13.26
C GLU A 9 -1.76 -8.74 -14.13
N GLN A 10 -2.12 -9.09 -15.36
CA GLN A 10 -2.86 -8.21 -16.26
C GLN A 10 -4.22 -7.82 -15.68
N ILE A 11 -5.02 -8.79 -15.25
CA ILE A 11 -6.38 -8.55 -14.72
C ILE A 11 -6.33 -7.66 -13.48
N ILE A 12 -5.41 -7.90 -12.54
CA ILE A 12 -5.29 -7.09 -11.32
C ILE A 12 -4.92 -5.64 -11.68
N ARG A 13 -3.97 -5.45 -12.61
CA ARG A 13 -3.55 -4.11 -13.04
C ARG A 13 -4.65 -3.37 -13.81
N GLU A 14 -5.38 -4.05 -14.68
CA GLU A 14 -6.52 -3.48 -15.40
C GLU A 14 -7.63 -3.05 -14.44
N ALA A 15 -7.97 -3.90 -13.46
CA ALA A 15 -8.95 -3.55 -12.44
C ALA A 15 -8.50 -2.33 -11.62
N HIS A 16 -7.24 -2.29 -11.19
CA HIS A 16 -6.69 -1.17 -10.43
C HIS A 16 -6.60 0.14 -11.23
N ALA A 17 -6.44 0.06 -12.55
CA ALA A 17 -6.38 1.26 -13.40
C ALA A 17 -7.71 2.02 -13.48
N HIS A 18 -8.83 1.39 -13.11
CA HIS A 18 -10.14 2.01 -13.20
C HIS A 18 -10.50 2.77 -11.91
N PRO A 19 -10.76 4.09 -11.95
CA PRO A 19 -10.94 4.92 -10.75
C PRO A 19 -12.18 4.57 -9.91
N ALA A 20 -13.17 3.90 -10.50
CA ALA A 20 -14.35 3.42 -9.77
C ALA A 20 -14.15 2.08 -9.06
N VAL A 21 -12.97 1.45 -9.14
CA VAL A 21 -12.66 0.22 -8.41
C VAL A 21 -12.12 0.58 -7.04
N ASN A 22 -12.92 0.35 -6.01
CA ASN A 22 -12.55 0.65 -4.62
C ASN A 22 -11.76 -0.47 -3.93
N GLY A 23 -11.66 -1.66 -4.55
CA GLY A 23 -10.94 -2.79 -3.99
C GLY A 23 -11.01 -4.03 -4.89
N ILE A 24 -10.06 -4.94 -4.69
CA ILE A 24 -9.94 -6.20 -5.44
C ILE A 24 -9.91 -7.35 -4.42
N VAL A 25 -10.79 -8.32 -4.57
CA VAL A 25 -10.84 -9.53 -3.73
C VAL A 25 -10.55 -10.74 -4.59
N LEU A 26 -9.52 -11.51 -4.21
CA LEU A 26 -9.12 -12.74 -4.92
C LEU A 26 -9.62 -13.97 -4.16
N TRP A 27 -10.26 -14.89 -4.89
CA TRP A 27 -10.63 -16.20 -4.36
C TRP A 27 -9.57 -17.23 -4.75
N ALA A 28 -8.59 -17.44 -3.87
CA ALA A 28 -7.46 -18.35 -4.11
C ALA A 28 -7.30 -19.35 -2.95
N SER A 29 -8.35 -20.10 -2.66
CA SER A 29 -8.39 -21.03 -1.53
C SER A 29 -7.35 -22.14 -1.65
N TRP A 30 -6.61 -22.35 -0.56
CA TRP A 30 -5.72 -23.49 -0.38
C TRP A 30 -6.42 -24.64 0.37
N LYS A 31 -6.06 -25.88 0.04
CA LYS A 31 -6.42 -27.11 0.77
C LYS A 31 -5.22 -28.08 0.77
N PRO A 32 -5.14 -29.06 1.69
CA PRO A 32 -3.99 -29.96 1.80
C PRO A 32 -3.62 -30.77 0.54
N ILE A 33 -4.55 -30.90 -0.41
CA ILE A 33 -4.37 -31.60 -1.68
C ILE A 33 -4.30 -30.64 -2.89
N GLY A 34 -4.08 -29.34 -2.67
CA GLY A 34 -3.94 -28.32 -3.73
C GLY A 34 -4.85 -27.11 -3.53
N CYS A 35 -5.48 -26.64 -4.59
CA CYS A 35 -6.42 -25.51 -4.56
C CYS A 35 -7.63 -25.84 -5.46
N TYR A 36 -8.54 -24.89 -5.64
CA TYR A 36 -9.63 -25.04 -6.60
C TYR A 36 -9.12 -24.81 -8.03
N GLU A 37 -8.95 -23.55 -8.43
CA GLU A 37 -8.49 -23.18 -9.79
C GLU A 37 -7.13 -22.46 -9.78
N MET A 38 -6.85 -21.70 -8.72
CA MET A 38 -5.63 -20.90 -8.62
C MET A 38 -5.00 -21.03 -7.23
N CYS A 39 -3.81 -21.61 -7.20
CA CYS A 39 -3.01 -21.75 -5.99
C CYS A 39 -2.06 -20.55 -5.93
N LEU A 40 -2.01 -19.83 -4.81
CA LEU A 40 -0.93 -18.84 -4.60
C LEU A 40 0.33 -19.51 -4.04
N THR A 41 0.16 -20.58 -3.27
CA THR A 41 1.24 -21.34 -2.65
C THR A 41 1.11 -22.84 -2.89
N ASP A 42 2.20 -23.57 -2.73
CA ASP A 42 2.20 -25.03 -2.66
C ASP A 42 1.72 -25.53 -1.28
N ASN A 43 1.77 -26.86 -1.06
CA ASN A 43 1.37 -27.49 0.20
C ASN A 43 2.31 -27.19 1.39
N ASN A 44 3.49 -26.64 1.12
CA ASN A 44 4.45 -26.21 2.14
C ASN A 44 4.40 -24.69 2.35
N PHE A 45 3.37 -24.02 1.84
CA PHE A 45 3.22 -22.55 1.88
C PHE A 45 4.36 -21.79 1.19
N LYS A 46 5.04 -22.43 0.23
CA LYS A 46 5.98 -21.74 -0.64
C LYS A 46 5.22 -21.10 -1.79
N ASN A 47 5.55 -19.86 -2.14
CA ASN A 47 4.93 -19.18 -3.26
C ASN A 47 5.08 -19.95 -4.57
N LEU A 48 3.98 -19.97 -5.32
CA LEU A 48 3.93 -20.31 -6.74
C LEU A 48 4.00 -19.03 -7.57
N PRO A 49 4.20 -19.10 -8.91
CA PRO A 49 4.31 -17.91 -9.75
C PRO A 49 3.14 -16.91 -9.63
N THR A 50 1.94 -17.41 -9.37
CA THR A 50 0.73 -16.60 -9.09
C THR A 50 0.77 -15.91 -7.73
N GLY A 51 1.33 -16.56 -6.71
CA GLY A 51 1.61 -15.93 -5.41
C GLY A 51 2.67 -14.83 -5.53
N ASP A 52 3.74 -15.08 -6.29
CA ASP A 52 4.79 -14.08 -6.55
C ASP A 52 4.24 -12.83 -7.24
N VAL A 53 3.26 -12.98 -8.14
CA VAL A 53 2.55 -11.85 -8.77
C VAL A 53 1.78 -11.04 -7.74
N VAL A 54 1.01 -11.69 -6.87
CA VAL A 54 0.23 -10.99 -5.83
C VAL A 54 1.16 -10.25 -4.87
N ASP A 55 2.23 -10.89 -4.40
CA ASP A 55 3.20 -10.27 -3.51
C ASP A 55 3.92 -9.08 -4.17
N LYS A 56 4.31 -9.22 -5.43
CA LYS A 56 4.89 -8.14 -6.22
C LYS A 56 3.94 -6.94 -6.30
N ILE A 57 2.66 -7.16 -6.61
CA ILE A 57 1.68 -6.09 -6.73
C ILE A 57 1.42 -5.41 -5.37
N ILE A 58 1.29 -6.19 -4.29
CA ILE A 58 1.15 -5.64 -2.93
C ILE A 58 2.38 -4.78 -2.56
N TRP A 59 3.58 -5.22 -2.95
CA TRP A 59 4.82 -4.47 -2.74
C TRP A 59 4.89 -3.20 -3.58
N GLU A 60 4.44 -3.23 -4.83
CA GLU A 60 4.38 -2.03 -5.68
C GLU A 60 3.34 -1.02 -5.17
N TRP A 61 2.24 -1.51 -4.59
CA TRP A 61 1.11 -0.70 -4.11
C TRP A 61 1.08 -0.59 -2.58
N THR A 62 2.25 -0.58 -1.94
CA THR A 62 2.36 -0.27 -0.52
C THR A 62 3.02 1.08 -0.30
N HIS A 63 2.62 1.75 0.78
CA HIS A 63 3.30 2.96 1.27
C HIS A 63 4.33 2.62 2.35
N LYS A 64 4.70 1.33 2.49
CA LYS A 64 5.69 0.88 3.46
C LYS A 64 7.04 1.55 3.17
N GLY A 65 7.54 2.33 4.13
CA GLY A 65 8.79 3.06 4.00
C GLY A 65 8.67 4.44 3.34
N LEU A 66 7.46 4.92 3.07
CA LEU A 66 7.25 6.30 2.65
C LEU A 66 7.79 7.26 3.73
N SER A 67 8.83 8.00 3.37
CA SER A 67 9.45 9.02 4.22
C SER A 67 10.01 10.12 3.33
N GLY A 68 10.16 11.31 3.88
CA GLY A 68 10.73 12.43 3.16
C GLY A 68 11.12 13.57 4.08
N ILE A 69 11.63 14.62 3.48
CA ILE A 69 12.00 15.86 4.14
C ILE A 69 11.04 16.91 3.61
N THR A 70 10.59 17.79 4.49
CA THR A 70 9.81 18.95 4.07
C THR A 70 10.66 19.86 3.18
N ASP A 71 10.02 20.55 2.26
CA ASP A 71 10.65 21.61 1.48
C ASP A 71 10.95 22.86 2.33
N VAL A 72 11.42 23.92 1.66
CA VAL A 72 11.76 25.20 2.29
C VAL A 72 10.57 25.91 2.94
N ASP A 73 9.36 25.59 2.51
CA ASP A 73 8.11 26.15 3.01
C ASP A 73 7.45 25.24 4.07
N GLY A 74 8.04 24.09 4.36
CA GLY A 74 7.58 23.15 5.38
C GLY A 74 6.60 22.08 4.87
N TYR A 75 6.44 21.91 3.55
CA TYR A 75 5.51 20.94 2.97
C TYR A 75 6.19 19.63 2.59
N PHE A 76 5.46 18.53 2.77
CA PHE A 76 5.77 17.22 2.22
C PHE A 76 4.51 16.66 1.58
N GLU A 77 4.56 16.37 0.28
CA GLU A 77 3.41 15.89 -0.49
C GLU A 77 3.62 14.44 -0.92
N SER A 78 2.59 13.62 -0.74
CA SER A 78 2.56 12.25 -1.23
C SER A 78 1.12 11.83 -1.53
N SER A 79 0.95 10.88 -2.45
CA SER A 79 -0.30 10.15 -2.60
C SER A 79 -0.34 9.00 -1.59
N LEU A 80 -1.54 8.67 -1.11
CA LEU A 80 -1.80 7.57 -0.17
C LEU A 80 -3.03 6.77 -0.62
N PHE A 81 -3.06 5.46 -0.35
CA PHE A 81 -4.27 4.65 -0.54
C PHE A 81 -5.28 4.94 0.56
N HIS A 82 -6.52 4.49 0.38
CA HIS A 82 -7.51 4.55 1.45
C HIS A 82 -7.08 3.68 2.63
N GLY A 83 -7.12 4.23 3.83
CA GLY A 83 -6.65 3.54 5.02
C GLY A 83 -6.47 4.45 6.22
N ASP A 84 -6.07 3.83 7.32
CA ASP A 84 -5.70 4.49 8.56
C ASP A 84 -4.17 4.58 8.64
N TYR A 85 -3.66 5.78 8.90
CA TYR A 85 -2.22 6.08 8.88
C TYR A 85 -1.81 6.79 10.17
N GLU A 86 -0.53 6.62 10.52
CA GLU A 86 0.17 7.44 11.51
C GLU A 86 1.37 8.10 10.82
N VAL A 87 1.42 9.44 10.88
CA VAL A 87 2.59 10.20 10.42
C VAL A 87 3.45 10.56 11.62
N THR A 88 4.75 10.32 11.52
CA THR A 88 5.75 10.73 12.51
C THR A 88 6.62 11.83 11.93
N VAL A 89 6.54 13.01 12.52
CA VAL A 89 7.37 14.16 12.16
C VAL A 89 8.54 14.23 13.13
N THR A 90 9.76 14.35 12.62
CA THR A 90 10.98 14.47 13.45
C THR A 90 11.73 15.75 13.09
N HIS A 91 12.13 16.52 14.09
CA HIS A 91 12.94 17.72 13.89
C HIS A 91 14.40 17.42 14.24
N ARG A 92 15.29 17.41 13.22
CA ARG A 92 16.68 16.97 13.39
C ARG A 92 17.54 17.91 14.25
N ASP A 93 17.17 19.18 14.33
CA ASP A 93 18.02 20.19 14.96
C ASP A 93 17.70 20.45 16.45
N VAL A 94 16.77 19.70 17.05
CA VAL A 94 16.52 19.79 18.51
C VAL A 94 17.41 18.78 19.24
N LEU A 95 18.31 19.29 20.09
CA LEU A 95 19.08 18.49 21.03
C LEU A 95 18.12 17.68 21.93
N GLY A 96 18.05 16.37 21.71
CA GLY A 96 17.11 15.46 22.39
C GLY A 96 16.03 14.85 21.50
N GLY A 97 15.92 15.25 20.23
CA GLY A 97 15.03 14.66 19.23
C GLY A 97 13.55 14.93 19.53
N SER A 98 13.02 16.06 19.06
CA SER A 98 11.57 16.27 19.10
C SER A 98 10.89 15.45 18.01
N SER A 99 9.92 14.63 18.40
CA SER A 99 9.08 13.87 17.47
C SER A 99 7.61 14.01 17.83
N LEU A 100 6.77 14.06 16.81
CA LEU A 100 5.31 14.12 16.94
C LEU A 100 4.70 13.05 16.05
N ALA A 101 3.87 12.18 16.64
CA ALA A 101 3.04 11.24 15.91
C ALA A 101 1.61 11.78 15.80
N GLN A 102 1.02 11.68 14.62
CA GLN A 102 -0.37 12.06 14.38
C GLN A 102 -1.06 11.02 13.51
N SER A 103 -2.17 10.48 13.99
CA SER A 103 -3.00 9.56 13.22
C SER A 103 -4.01 10.32 12.35
N PHE A 104 -4.25 9.83 11.14
CA PHE A 104 -5.26 10.36 10.23
C PHE A 104 -5.80 9.25 9.32
N LYS A 105 -6.97 9.48 8.75
CA LYS A 105 -7.65 8.53 7.87
C LYS A 105 -7.78 9.10 6.46
N VAL A 106 -7.35 8.34 5.47
CA VAL A 106 -7.56 8.63 4.06
C VAL A 106 -8.84 7.93 3.64
N THR A 107 -9.90 8.72 3.41
CA THR A 107 -11.23 8.22 3.02
C THR A 107 -11.46 8.42 1.52
N PRO A 108 -12.35 7.63 0.89
CA PRO A 108 -12.83 7.93 -0.45
C PRO A 108 -13.54 9.29 -0.45
N THR A 109 -13.05 10.24 -1.22
CA THR A 109 -13.68 11.55 -1.40
C THR A 109 -13.89 11.82 -2.88
N GLU A 110 -15.10 12.22 -3.26
CA GLU A 110 -15.40 12.61 -4.65
C GLU A 110 -14.75 13.95 -5.04
N ASN A 111 -14.32 14.77 -4.07
CA ASN A 111 -13.63 16.03 -4.32
C ASN A 111 -12.64 16.38 -3.19
N SER A 112 -11.47 16.87 -3.62
CA SER A 112 -10.42 17.60 -2.89
C SER A 112 -9.26 16.82 -2.24
N HIS A 113 -8.04 17.29 -2.55
CA HIS A 113 -6.87 17.17 -1.70
C HIS A 113 -7.19 17.85 -0.36
N LYS A 114 -7.01 17.15 0.76
CA LYS A 114 -7.15 17.71 2.10
C LYS A 114 -5.77 17.78 2.74
N PRO A 115 -5.20 18.98 2.95
CA PRO A 115 -3.91 19.11 3.60
C PRO A 115 -4.04 18.68 5.08
N LEU A 116 -3.11 17.84 5.54
CA LEU A 116 -2.93 17.56 6.95
C LEU A 116 -1.95 18.58 7.52
N HIS A 117 -2.45 19.51 8.34
CA HIS A 117 -1.59 20.48 9.01
C HIS A 117 -1.06 19.91 10.32
N VAL A 118 0.26 19.77 10.42
CA VAL A 118 0.97 19.32 11.62
C VAL A 118 1.88 20.44 12.10
N LYS A 119 1.74 20.88 13.35
CA LYS A 119 2.61 21.92 13.94
C LYS A 119 3.50 21.31 15.01
N VAL A 120 4.81 21.35 14.78
CA VAL A 120 5.82 21.03 15.80
C VAL A 120 6.30 22.34 16.42
N SER A 121 6.18 22.46 17.75
CA SER A 121 6.72 23.61 18.49
C SER A 121 7.92 23.12 19.31
N ALA A 122 9.00 23.90 19.30
CA ALA A 122 10.19 23.66 20.13
C ALA A 122 10.07 24.39 21.47
#